data_AF-A0A914HVU0-F1
#
_entry.id   AF-A0A914HVU0-F1
#
_cell.length_a   1.000
_cell.length_b   1.000
_cell.length_c   1.000
_cell.angle_alpha   90.00
_cell.angle_beta   90.00
_cell.angle_gamma   90.00
#
_symmetry.space_group_name_H-M   'P 1'
#
loop_
_entity.id
_entity.type
_entity.pdbx_description
1 polymer ?
#
loop_
_entity_poly.entity_id
_entity_poly.type
_entity_poly.pdbx_seq_one_letter_code
_entity_poly.pdbx_strand_id
1 'polypeptide(L)'
;MLHQGHPGTKRMKFLARIHVYWPMLDTEIESFVQKCPSCALAAKNPTKTTLQSWPKTNWAMAANPHGLRRPIHEKMYLIIVDAYSRYTEISEMNSTNSAATI
;
A
#
# COMPACT_ATOMS: atom_id res chain seq x y z
N MET A 1 1.79 -34.71 8.55
CA MET A 1 0.70 -33.75 8.84
C MET A 1 0.73 -32.63 7.79
N LEU A 2 -0.33 -32.37 7.02
CA LEU A 2 -0.32 -31.41 5.89
C LEU A 2 -0.05 -29.94 6.29
N HIS A 3 -0.39 -29.58 7.53
CA HIS A 3 -0.26 -28.22 8.04
C HIS A 3 1.10 -27.93 8.70
N GLN A 4 2.00 -28.92 8.75
CA GLN A 4 3.31 -28.76 9.37
C GLN A 4 4.11 -27.66 8.65
N GLY A 5 4.59 -26.67 9.40
CA GLY A 5 5.31 -25.52 8.86
C GLY A 5 4.43 -24.43 8.22
N HIS A 6 3.11 -24.46 8.45
CA HIS A 6 2.16 -23.46 7.96
C HIS A 6 2.28 -23.09 6.46
N PRO A 7 2.32 -24.08 5.55
CA PRO A 7 2.59 -23.84 4.12
C PRO A 7 1.46 -23.11 3.37
N GLY A 8 0.36 -22.81 4.06
CA GLY A 8 -0.80 -22.12 3.53
C GLY A 8 -1.73 -23.02 2.70
N THR A 9 -2.90 -22.47 2.39
CA THR A 9 -4.00 -23.20 1.75
C THR A 9 -3.62 -23.83 0.42
N LYS A 10 -2.91 -23.09 -0.46
CA LYS A 10 -2.59 -23.58 -1.82
C LYS A 10 -1.75 -24.85 -1.79
N ARG A 11 -0.69 -24.88 -0.97
CA ARG A 11 0.20 -26.04 -0.86
C ARG A 11 -0.48 -27.21 -0.17
N MET A 12 -1.30 -26.95 0.84
CA MET A 12 -2.10 -28.01 1.49
C MET A 12 -3.10 -28.65 0.52
N LYS A 13 -3.82 -27.85 -0.29
CA LYS A 13 -4.72 -28.37 -1.33
C LYS A 13 -3.99 -29.20 -2.37
N PHE A 14 -2.84 -28.73 -2.84
CA PHE A 14 -2.02 -29.46 -3.81
C PHE A 14 -1.62 -30.84 -3.27
N LEU A 15 -1.07 -30.90 -2.06
CA LEU A 15 -0.67 -32.17 -1.43
C LEU A 15 -1.88 -33.07 -1.15
N ALA A 16 -2.99 -32.52 -0.66
CA ALA A 16 -4.18 -33.30 -0.38
C ALA A 16 -4.73 -33.98 -1.63
N ARG A 17 -4.85 -33.25 -2.75
CA ARG A 17 -5.38 -33.77 -4.02
C ARG A 17 -4.53 -34.88 -4.65
N ILE A 18 -3.25 -35.00 -4.26
CA ILE A 18 -2.36 -36.08 -4.72
C ILE A 18 -2.64 -37.39 -3.96
N HIS A 19 -3.08 -37.30 -2.71
CA HIS A 19 -3.20 -38.47 -1.84
C HIS A 19 -4.64 -38.91 -1.59
N VAL A 20 -5.59 -37.97 -1.61
CA VAL A 20 -6.97 -38.21 -1.17
C VAL A 20 -7.96 -37.33 -1.93
N TYR A 21 -9.20 -37.79 -2.01
CA TYR A 21 -10.30 -37.04 -2.59
C TYR A 21 -11.61 -37.33 -1.86
N TRP A 22 -12.35 -36.27 -1.55
CA TRP A 22 -13.75 -36.33 -1.13
C TRP A 22 -14.45 -34.98 -1.44
N PRO A 23 -15.79 -34.96 -1.51
CA PRO A 23 -16.53 -33.70 -1.65
C PRO A 23 -16.17 -32.72 -0.53
N MET A 24 -15.97 -31.45 -0.86
CA MET A 24 -15.62 -30.39 0.09
C MET A 24 -14.20 -30.44 0.70
N LEU A 25 -13.31 -31.33 0.24
CA LEU A 25 -11.90 -31.38 0.67
C LEU A 25 -11.25 -29.99 0.69
N ASP A 26 -11.39 -29.22 -0.39
CA ASP A 26 -10.80 -27.90 -0.50
C ASP A 26 -11.36 -26.90 0.52
N THR A 27 -12.67 -26.95 0.77
CA THR A 27 -13.40 -26.10 1.70
C THR A 27 -13.01 -26.42 3.14
N GLU A 28 -12.85 -27.70 3.45
CA GLU A 28 -12.38 -28.15 4.76
C GLU A 28 -10.94 -27.70 5.00
N ILE A 29 -10.04 -27.83 4.02
CA ILE A 29 -8.66 -27.33 4.10
C ILE A 29 -8.64 -25.81 4.33
N GLU A 30 -9.47 -25.05 3.61
CA GLU A 30 -9.59 -23.60 3.82
C GLU A 30 -10.05 -23.27 5.24
N SER A 31 -11.12 -23.93 5.70
CA SER A 31 -11.65 -23.72 7.05
C SER A 31 -10.65 -24.07 8.14
N PHE A 32 -9.84 -25.12 7.92
CA PHE A 32 -8.80 -25.55 8.83
C PHE A 32 -7.67 -24.50 8.91
N VAL A 33 -7.19 -24.00 7.77
CA VAL A 33 -6.13 -22.98 7.72
C VAL A 33 -6.62 -21.65 8.31
N GLN A 34 -7.87 -21.25 8.08
CA GLN A 34 -8.46 -20.04 8.66
C GLN A 34 -8.55 -20.08 10.19
N LYS A 35 -8.79 -21.26 10.77
CA LYS A 35 -8.85 -21.45 12.23
C LYS A 35 -7.46 -21.49 12.89
N CYS A 36 -6.38 -21.59 12.12
CA CYS A 36 -5.02 -21.57 12.66
C CYS A 36 -4.61 -20.14 13.07
N PRO A 37 -4.24 -19.88 14.34
CA PRO A 37 -3.85 -18.55 14.80
C PRO A 37 -2.62 -18.00 14.05
N SER A 38 -1.59 -18.82 13.85
CA SER A 38 -0.38 -18.40 13.14
C SER A 38 -0.64 -18.04 11.68
N CYS A 39 -1.52 -18.80 10.99
CA CYS A 39 -1.91 -18.49 9.62
C CYS A 39 -2.82 -17.26 9.54
N ALA A 40 -3.71 -17.06 10.51
CA ALA A 40 -4.59 -15.89 10.59
C ALA A 40 -3.78 -14.60 10.81
N LEU A 41 -2.77 -14.64 11.69
CA LEU A 41 -1.86 -13.51 11.93
C LEU A 41 -1.00 -13.17 10.71
N ALA A 42 -0.60 -14.17 9.92
CA ALA A 42 0.15 -13.99 8.68
C ALA A 42 -0.73 -13.67 7.46
N ALA A 43 -2.06 -13.65 7.63
CA ALA A 43 -2.98 -13.42 6.52
C ALA A 43 -2.84 -11.98 5.99
N LYS A 44 -3.03 -11.83 4.67
CA LYS A 44 -2.97 -10.51 4.03
C LYS A 44 -4.15 -9.67 4.51
N ASN A 45 -3.88 -8.45 4.93
CA ASN A 45 -4.92 -7.48 5.26
C ASN A 45 -5.84 -7.24 4.04
N PRO A 46 -7.15 -7.04 4.28
CA PRO A 46 -8.05 -6.62 3.21
C PRO A 46 -7.55 -5.29 2.61
N THR A 47 -7.75 -5.12 1.31
CA THR A 47 -7.49 -3.85 0.64
C THR A 47 -8.35 -2.76 1.27
N LYS A 48 -7.74 -1.85 2.02
CA LYS A 48 -8.45 -0.82 2.79
C LYS A 48 -9.26 0.13 1.92
N THR A 49 -8.81 0.41 0.70
CA THR A 49 -9.49 1.29 -0.26
C THR A 49 -8.89 1.10 -1.65
N THR A 50 -9.73 1.23 -2.68
CA THR A 50 -9.28 1.36 -4.07
C THR A 50 -8.61 2.72 -4.24
N LEU A 51 -7.34 2.74 -4.66
CA LEU A 51 -6.63 3.99 -4.95
C LEU A 51 -7.39 4.77 -6.03
N GLN A 52 -8.02 5.87 -5.64
CA GLN A 52 -8.64 6.82 -6.57
C GLN A 52 -7.59 7.84 -6.97
N SER A 53 -7.36 7.98 -8.27
CA SER A 53 -6.56 9.10 -8.79
C SER A 53 -7.32 10.40 -8.54
N TRP A 54 -6.61 11.44 -8.11
CA TRP A 54 -7.19 12.78 -8.02
C TRP A 54 -7.78 13.20 -9.37
N PRO A 55 -8.93 13.90 -9.40
CA PRO A 55 -9.50 14.41 -10.62
C PRO A 55 -8.49 15.34 -11.31
N LYS A 56 -8.34 15.18 -12.63
CA LYS A 56 -7.49 16.07 -13.42
C LYS A 56 -8.12 17.47 -13.40
N THR A 57 -7.41 18.44 -12.83
CA THR A 57 -7.81 19.85 -12.91
C THR A 57 -7.57 20.37 -14.32
N ASN A 58 -8.47 21.21 -14.81
CA ASN A 58 -8.39 21.93 -16.08
C ASN A 58 -7.84 23.36 -15.92
N TRP A 59 -7.38 23.74 -14.72
CA TRP A 59 -6.82 25.06 -14.43
C TRP A 59 -5.57 24.95 -13.54
N ALA A 60 -4.59 25.83 -13.80
CA ALA A 60 -3.21 25.76 -13.30
C ALA A 60 -3.03 26.02 -11.79
N MET A 61 -4.08 26.17 -10.98
CA MET A 61 -3.98 26.56 -9.57
C MET A 61 -4.97 25.84 -8.63
N ALA A 62 -5.47 24.65 -9.00
CA ALA A 62 -6.34 23.88 -8.12
C ALA A 62 -5.55 23.05 -7.10
N ALA A 63 -5.52 23.55 -5.87
CA ALA A 63 -5.26 22.84 -4.60
C ALA A 63 -3.96 22.02 -4.50
N ASN A 64 -2.94 22.65 -3.91
CA ASN A 64 -1.73 22.02 -3.39
C ASN A 64 -2.00 21.48 -1.97
N PRO A 65 -2.03 20.16 -1.70
CA PRO A 65 -2.21 19.65 -0.35
C PRO A 65 -0.84 19.55 0.32
N HIS A 66 -0.34 20.68 0.83
CA HIS A 66 0.72 20.79 1.86
C HIS A 66 1.65 19.57 1.99
N GLY A 67 2.58 19.42 1.04
CA GLY A 67 3.70 18.50 1.14
C GLY A 67 4.84 19.11 1.97
N LEU A 68 4.68 19.20 3.30
CA LEU A 68 5.80 19.57 4.16
C LEU A 68 6.77 18.38 4.24
N ARG A 69 7.81 18.40 3.40
CA ARG A 69 8.89 17.41 3.44
C ARG A 69 9.81 17.74 4.62
N ARG A 70 10.10 16.75 5.47
CA ARG A 70 11.03 16.91 6.60
C ARG A 70 12.40 17.41 6.13
N PRO A 71 13.12 18.20 6.96
CA PRO A 71 14.45 18.68 6.63
C PRO A 71 15.40 17.50 6.42
N ILE A 72 16.10 17.49 5.29
CA ILE A 72 17.30 16.68 5.08
C ILE A 72 18.42 17.71 4.92
N HIS A 73 19.35 17.75 5.87
CA HIS A 73 20.53 18.65 5.92
C HIS A 73 20.27 20.16 6.11
N GLU A 74 19.53 20.57 7.14
CA GLU A 74 19.41 21.97 7.63
C GLU A 74 18.98 23.04 6.59
N LYS A 75 18.61 22.60 5.38
CA LYS A 75 18.17 23.43 4.27
C LYS A 75 16.77 22.98 3.88
N MET A 76 15.87 23.95 3.76
CA MET A 76 14.49 23.72 3.39
C MET A 76 14.36 24.01 1.89
N TYR A 77 13.67 23.13 1.17
CA TYR A 77 13.43 23.31 -0.26
C TYR A 77 11.94 23.41 -0.50
N LEU A 78 11.52 24.48 -1.17
CA LEU A 78 10.18 24.58 -1.74
C LEU A 78 10.20 23.91 -3.10
N ILE A 79 9.42 22.85 -3.23
CA ILE A 79 9.27 22.11 -4.47
C ILE A 79 7.85 22.38 -4.98
N ILE A 80 7.75 23.11 -6.07
CA ILE A 80 6.48 23.37 -6.77
C ILE A 80 6.45 22.43 -7.97
N VAL A 81 5.46 21.54 -8.00
CA VAL A 81 5.27 20.61 -9.12
C VAL A 81 4.00 21.02 -9.84
N ASP A 82 4.13 21.46 -11.09
CA ASP A 82 2.97 21.68 -11.95
C ASP A 82 2.36 20.33 -12.33
N ALA A 83 1.10 20.13 -11.95
CA ALA A 83 0.40 18.86 -12.13
C ALA A 83 0.12 18.53 -13.60
N TYR A 84 0.11 19.54 -14.49
CA TYR A 84 -0.20 19.36 -15.91
C TYR A 84 1.05 18.97 -16.73
N SER A 85 2.09 19.80 -16.68
CA SER A 85 3.32 19.61 -17.44
C SER A 85 4.34 18.71 -16.75
N ARG A 86 4.11 18.38 -15.46
CA ARG A 86 5.08 17.74 -14.55
C ARG A 86 6.37 18.56 -14.38
N TYR A 87 6.35 19.83 -14.76
CA TYR A 87 7.47 20.74 -14.55
C TYR A 87 7.66 20.96 -13.05
N THR A 88 8.91 20.84 -12.60
CA THR A 88 9.25 20.96 -11.17
C THR A 88 10.20 22.13 -11.00
N GLU A 89 9.79 23.09 -10.20
CA GLU A 89 10.63 24.22 -9.78
C GLU A 89 11.05 24.01 -8.32
N ILE A 90 12.35 24.15 -8.05
CA ILE A 90 12.95 23.91 -6.73
C ILE A 90 13.63 25.21 -6.30
N SER A 91 13.20 25.77 -5.18
CA SER A 91 13.80 26.97 -4.57
C SER A 91 14.27 26.66 -3.15
N GLU A 92 15.50 27.07 -2.81
CA GLU A 92 16.09 26.92 -1.48
C GLU A 92 15.57 28.03 -0.56
N MET A 93 14.96 27.66 0.57
CA MET A 93 14.41 28.57 1.57
C MET A 93 15.20 28.47 2.87
N ASN A 94 15.49 29.64 3.47
CA ASN A 94 16.18 29.74 4.77
C ASN A 94 15.22 29.74 5.98
N SER A 95 13.89 29.80 5.78
CA SER A 95 12.88 29.84 6.85
C SER A 95 11.47 29.47 6.36
N THR A 96 10.60 28.99 7.26
CA THR A 96 9.20 28.57 7.00
C THR A 96 8.14 29.64 7.29
N ASN A 97 8.48 30.93 7.19
CA ASN A 97 7.49 31.99 7.37
C ASN A 97 6.75 32.27 6.05
N SER A 98 5.42 32.43 6.12
CA SER A 98 4.57 32.84 4.99
C SER A 98 4.95 34.19 4.35
N ALA A 99 5.77 34.99 5.03
CA ALA A 99 6.29 36.27 4.51
C ALA A 99 7.46 36.12 3.52
N ALA A 100 8.05 34.92 3.39
CA ALA A 100 9.14 34.64 2.46
C ALA A 100 8.66 33.95 1.16
N THR A 101 7.36 33.92 0.94
CA THR A 101 6.75 33.50 -0.33
C THR A 101 6.60 34.75 -1.19
N ILE A 102 7.34 34.83 -2.30
CA ILE A 102 7.20 35.90 -3.31
C ILE A 102 5.86 35.73 -4.03
#